data_AF-A0A933DC05-F1
#
_entry.id   AF-A0A933DC05-F1
#
_cell.length_a   1.000
_cell.length_b   1.000
_cell.length_c   1.000
_cell.angle_alpha   90.00
_cell.angle_beta   90.00
_cell.angle_gamma   90.00
#
_symmetry.space_group_name_H-M   'P 1'
#
loop_
_entity.id
_entity.type
_entity.pdbx_description
1 polymer ?
#
loop_
_entity_poly.entity_id
_entity_poly.type
_entity_poly.pdbx_seq_one_letter_code
_entity_poly.pdbx_strand_id
1 'polypeptide(L)' 'ERAYLEVDHIEPFALGGKAELENLRLLCSTHNRYRAQLTFGKQWRRAFE' A
#
# COMPACT_ATOMS: atom_id res chain seq x y z
N GLU A 1 2.12 11.63 18.35
CA GLU A 1 2.66 11.04 17.11
C GLU A 1 1.81 11.50 15.92
N ARG A 2 2.38 12.24 14.96
CA ARG A 2 1.68 12.57 13.70
C ARG A 2 1.94 11.42 12.74
N ALA A 3 1.17 10.34 12.86
CA ALA A 3 1.25 9.25 11.90
C ALA A 3 0.76 9.77 10.55
N TYR A 4 1.66 9.98 9.60
CA TYR A 4 1.32 10.34 8.22
C TYR A 4 0.48 9.20 7.64
N LEU A 5 -0.84 9.43 7.55
CA LEU A 5 -1.78 8.50 6.97
C LEU A 5 -1.58 8.47 5.45
N GLU A 6 -1.64 7.27 4.89
CA GLU A 6 -1.54 6.97 3.48
C GLU A 6 -2.81 6.23 3.06
N VAL A 7 -3.28 6.52 1.85
CA VAL A 7 -4.35 5.76 1.22
C VAL A 7 -3.73 4.54 0.57
N ASP A 8 -4.15 3.36 1.00
CA ASP A 8 -3.73 2.07 0.49
C ASP A 8 -4.89 1.35 -0.17
N HIS A 9 -4.59 0.56 -1.21
CA HIS A 9 -5.59 -0.30 -1.84
C HIS A 9 -5.65 -1.64 -1.09
N ILE A 10 -6.83 -2.09 -0.71
CA ILE A 10 -7.03 -3.38 -0.03
C ILE A 10 -6.60 -4.53 -0.95
N GLU A 11 -7.15 -4.55 -2.16
CA GLU A 11 -6.62 -5.27 -3.32
C GLU A 11 -5.73 -4.32 -4.11
N PRO A 12 -4.40 -4.58 -4.20
CA PRO A 12 -3.50 -3.65 -4.84
C PRO A 12 -3.83 -3.39 -6.31
N PHE A 13 -3.70 -2.12 -6.73
CA PHE A 13 -3.93 -1.71 -8.12
C PHE A 13 -3.10 -2.52 -9.12
N ALA A 14 -1.83 -2.81 -8.80
CA ALA A 14 -0.94 -3.63 -9.63
C ALA A 14 -1.42 -5.08 -9.83
N LEU A 15 -2.36 -5.55 -9.02
CA LEU A 15 -2.98 -6.88 -9.11
C LEU A 15 -4.41 -6.83 -9.69
N GLY A 16 -4.85 -5.67 -10.20
CA GLY A 16 -6.20 -5.49 -10.78
C GLY A 16 -7.22 -4.86 -9.82
N GLY A 17 -6.81 -4.52 -8.60
CA GLY A 17 -7.68 -3.82 -7.66
C GLY A 17 -8.09 -2.43 -8.17
N LYS A 18 -9.34 -2.06 -7.94
CA LYS A 18 -9.91 -0.81 -8.46
C LYS A 18 -9.71 0.37 -7.51
N ALA A 19 -9.70 1.58 -8.06
CA ALA A 19 -9.70 2.83 -7.27
C ALA A 19 -11.12 3.24 -6.82
N GLU A 20 -11.90 2.28 -6.31
CA GLU A 20 -13.24 2.49 -5.75
C GLU A 20 -13.12 2.64 -4.23
N LEU A 21 -14.00 3.43 -3.59
CA LEU A 21 -13.89 3.79 -2.17
C LEU A 21 -13.85 2.56 -1.26
N GLU A 22 -14.57 1.51 -1.65
CA GLU A 22 -14.67 0.22 -0.97
C GLU A 22 -13.35 -0.56 -0.98
N ASN A 23 -12.47 -0.29 -1.96
CA ASN A 23 -11.15 -0.89 -2.07
C ASN A 23 -10.04 -0.01 -1.46
N LEU A 24 -10.38 1.15 -0.89
CA LEU A 24 -9.41 2.04 -0.26
C LEU A 24 -9.46 1.91 1.26
N ARG A 25 -8.29 2.03 1.91
CA ARG A 25 -8.16 2.12 3.37
C ARG A 25 -7.10 3.13 3.76
N LEU A 26 -7.17 3.63 5.00
CA LEU A 26 -6.13 4.46 5.58
C LEU A 26 -5.17 3.62 6.42
N LEU A 27 -3.88 3.74 6.16
CA LEU A 27 -2.81 3.13 6.95
C LEU A 27 -1.76 4.17 7.32
N CYS A 28 -1.03 3.96 8.41
CA CYS A 28 0.21 4.71 8.58
C CYS A 28 1.28 4.18 7.60
N SER A 29 2.28 5.01 7.29
CA SER A 29 3.34 4.64 6.34
C SER A 29 4.05 3.31 6.68
N THR A 30 4.23 3.00 7.97
CA THR A 30 4.85 1.73 8.41
C THR A 30 3.97 0.53 8.06
N HIS A 31 2.66 0.61 8.33
CA HIS A 31 1.75 -0.48 7.98
C HIS A 31 1.58 -0.59 6.46
N ASN A 32 1.52 0.52 5.73
CA ASN A 32 1.43 0.49 4.28
C ASN A 32 2.64 -0.24 3.66
N ARG A 33 3.86 0.11 4.09
CA ARG A 33 5.08 -0.59 3.65
C ARG A 33 5.08 -2.08 4.00
N TYR A 34 4.60 -2.45 5.19
CA TYR A 34 4.52 -3.85 5.59
C TYR A 34 3.55 -4.64 4.70
N ARG A 35 2.37 -4.07 4.38
CA ARG A 35 1.41 -4.68 3.46
C ARG A 35 2.01 -4.85 2.06
N ALA A 36 2.67 -3.83 1.53
CA ALA A 36 3.35 -3.92 0.24
C ALA A 36 4.45 -5.00 0.22
N GLN A 37 5.22 -5.18 1.29
CA GLN A 37 6.22 -6.25 1.39
C GLN A 37 5.60 -7.65 1.42
N LEU A 38 4.47 -7.84 2.11
CA LEU A 38 3.76 -9.12 2.12
C LEU A 38 3.21 -9.48 0.74
N THR A 39 2.72 -8.49 -0.01
CA THR A 39 2.12 -8.72 -1.32
C THR A 39 3.16 -8.86 -2.44
N PHE A 40 4.17 -7.97 -2.47
CA PHE A 40 5.10 -7.86 -3.60
C PHE A 40 6.53 -8.36 -3.29
N GLY A 41 6.78 -8.83 -2.06
CA GLY A 41 8.11 -9.23 -1.59
C GLY A 41 9.02 -8.04 -1.28
N LYS A 42 10.22 -8.32 -0.74
CA LYS A 42 11.14 -7.29 -0.23
C LYS A 42 11.71 -6.35 -1.30
N GLN A 43 11.64 -6.74 -2.58
CA GLN A 43 12.22 -5.99 -3.71
C GLN A 43 11.29 -4.92 -4.32
N TRP A 44 10.05 -4.78 -3.83
CA TRP A 44 9.05 -3.92 -4.47
C TRP A 44 9.45 -2.44 -4.59
N ARG A 45 10.39 -1.97 -3.76
CA ARG A 45 10.91 -0.59 -3.79
C ARG A 45 11.96 -0.31 -4.86
N ARG A 46 12.42 -1.29 -5.64
CA ARG A 46 13.50 -1.09 -6.63
C ARG A 46 13.13 -0.23 -7.86
N ALA A 47 11.91 0.30 -7.93
CA ALA A 47 11.45 1.10 -9.07
C ALA A 47 11.67 2.62 -8.93
N PHE A 48 12.20 3.12 -7.80
CA PHE A 48 12.35 4.56 -7.55
C PHE A 48 13.68 4.95 -6.86
N GLU A 49 14.74 4.17 -7.04
CA GLU A 49 16.13 4.60 -6.80
C GLU A 49 16.77 5.08 -8.11
#